data_AF-A0A838EH02-F1
#
_entry.id   AF-A0A838EH02-F1
#
_cell.length_a   1.000
_cell.length_b   1.000
_cell.length_c   1.000
_cell.angle_alpha   90.00
_cell.angle_beta   90.00
_cell.angle_gamma   90.00
#
_symmetry.space_group_name_H-M   'P 1'
#
loop_
_entity.id
_entity.type
_entity.pdbx_description
1 polymer ?
#
loop_
_entity_poly.entity_id
_entity_poly.type
_entity_poly.pdbx_seq_one_letter_code
_entity_poly.pdbx_strand_id
1 'polypeptide(L)' 'MREREGPMEQPIARKEIVTDTYFGTTIADPYRWMEDWKGEELKNNNWKRN' A
#
# COMPACT_ATOMS: atom_id res chain seq x y z
N MET A 1 -9.54 22.75 25.64
CA MET A 1 -10.29 21.59 25.09
C MET A 1 -9.55 21.16 23.84
N ARG A 2 -9.08 19.92 23.74
CA ARG A 2 -8.34 19.43 22.56
C ARG A 2 -9.39 19.10 21.50
N GLU A 3 -9.39 19.82 20.39
CA GLU A 3 -10.23 19.51 19.23
C GLU A 3 -9.90 18.07 18.83
N ARG A 4 -10.89 17.17 18.89
CA ARG A 4 -10.73 15.82 18.35
C ARG A 4 -10.71 16.02 16.84
N GLU A 5 -9.56 15.80 16.23
CA GLU A 5 -9.46 15.80 14.78
C GLU A 5 -10.53 14.83 14.24
N GLY A 6 -11.31 15.30 13.26
CA GLY A 6 -12.35 14.49 12.61
C GLY A 6 -11.75 13.20 12.03
N PRO A 7 -12.60 12.23 11.64
CA PRO A 7 -12.10 10.98 11.09
C PRO A 7 -11.18 11.26 9.91
N MET A 8 -9.90 10.88 10.04
CA MET A 8 -8.92 10.97 8.96
C MET A 8 -9.36 10.02 7.84
N GLU A 9 -9.67 10.56 6.67
CA GLU A 9 -9.94 9.75 5.48
C GLU A 9 -8.65 9.05 5.07
N GLN A 10 -8.71 7.71 5.03
CA GLN A 10 -7.58 6.90 4.62
C GLN A 10 -7.43 6.94 3.10
N PRO A 11 -6.21 7.01 2.57
CA PRO A 11 -6.00 6.94 1.13
C PRO A 11 -6.50 5.60 0.59
N ILE A 12 -7.13 5.64 -0.58
CA ILE A 12 -7.64 4.44 -1.25
C ILE A 12 -6.46 3.69 -1.87
N ALA A 13 -6.19 2.48 -1.38
CA ALA A 13 -5.17 1.59 -1.94
C ALA A 13 -5.74 0.70 -3.05
N ARG A 14 -4.96 0.49 -4.12
CA ARG A 14 -5.24 -0.52 -5.14
C ARG A 14 -5.30 -1.91 -4.48
N LYS A 15 -6.30 -2.69 -4.87
CA LYS A 15 -6.43 -4.11 -4.51
C LYS A 15 -6.22 -4.95 -5.76
N GLU A 16 -5.33 -5.91 -5.66
CA GLU A 16 -5.08 -6.91 -6.69
C GLU A 16 -4.99 -8.27 -6.02
N ILE A 17 -5.97 -9.13 -6.28
CA ILE A 17 -6.09 -10.41 -5.58
C ILE A 17 -5.02 -11.37 -6.12
N VAL A 18 -3.96 -11.56 -5.34
CA VAL A 18 -3.00 -12.65 -5.49
C VAL A 18 -3.35 -13.72 -4.45
N THR A 19 -3.31 -14.99 -4.83
CA THR A 19 -3.60 -16.09 -3.89
C THR A 19 -2.46 -17.08 -3.87
N ASP A 20 -2.02 -17.43 -2.67
CA ASP A 20 -1.00 -18.46 -2.46
C ASP A 20 -1.60 -19.61 -1.66
N THR A 21 -1.08 -20.83 -1.84
CA THR A 21 -1.52 -22.00 -1.08
C THR A 21 -0.36 -22.56 -0.27
N TYR A 22 -0.52 -22.57 1.05
CA TYR A 22 0.48 -23.07 2.00
C TYR A 22 -0.12 -24.22 2.81
N PHE A 23 0.52 -25.40 2.75
CA PHE A 23 0.09 -26.59 3.48
C PHE A 23 -1.41 -26.92 3.30
N GLY A 24 -1.92 -26.73 2.07
CA GLY A 24 -3.33 -26.95 1.73
C GLY A 24 -4.28 -25.81 2.10
N THR A 25 -3.79 -24.71 2.67
CA THR A 25 -4.57 -23.51 2.99
C THR A 25 -4.35 -22.43 1.94
N THR A 26 -5.42 -22.00 1.26
CA THR A 26 -5.36 -20.87 0.32
C THR A 26 -5.53 -19.55 1.06
N ILE A 27 -4.59 -18.63 0.86
CA ILE A 27 -4.55 -17.30 1.46
C ILE A 27 -4.55 -16.25 0.35
N ALA A 28 -5.47 -15.30 0.41
CA ALA A 28 -5.49 -14.16 -0.48
C ALA A 28 -4.65 -13.02 0.10
N ASP A 29 -3.80 -12.44 -0.74
CA ASP A 29 -2.99 -11.27 -0.47
C ASP A 29 -3.31 -10.17 -1.51
N PRO A 30 -4.31 -9.32 -1.23
CA PRO A 30 -4.72 -8.26 -2.14
C PRO A 30 -3.70 -7.12 -2.33
N TYR A 31 -2.61 -7.12 -1.53
CA TYR A 31 -1.66 -6.02 -1.45
C TYR A 31 -0.22 -6.44 -1.73
N ARG A 32 -0.01 -7.63 -2.31
CA ARG A 32 1.30 -8.15 -2.71
C ARG A 32 2.15 -7.15 -3.49
N TRP A 33 1.52 -6.28 -4.28
CA TRP A 33 2.19 -5.23 -5.04
C TRP A 33 2.97 -4.22 -4.17
N MET A 34 2.58 -4.02 -2.91
CA MET A 34 3.29 -3.12 -1.98
C MET A 34 4.64 -3.69 -1.51
N GLU A 35 4.89 -4.99 -1.70
CA GLU A 35 6.17 -5.63 -1.34
C GLU A 35 7.28 -5.31 -2.35
N ASP A 36 6.92 -4.87 -3.56
CA ASP A 36 7.88 -4.48 -4.60
C ASP A 36 8.42 -3.05 -4.36
N TRP A 37 9.32 -2.95 -3.37
CA TRP A 37 10.05 -1.73 -3.04
C TRP A 37 11.05 -1.27 -4.12
N LYS A 38 11.18 -2.00 -5.24
CA LYS A 38 12.10 -1.68 -6.34
C LYS A 38 11.39 -1.19 -7.59
N GLY A 39 10.07 -1.02 -7.54
CA GLY A 39 9.28 -0.45 -8.63
C GLY A 39 9.80 0.92 -9.06
N GLU A 40 9.80 1.18 -10.37
CA GLU A 40 10.26 2.43 -10.98
C GLU A 40 9.53 3.69 -10.45
N GLU A 41 8.37 3.52 -9.81
CA GLU A 41 7.56 4.57 -9.21
C GLU A 41 8.26 5.32 -8.05
N LEU A 42 9.25 4.69 -7.40
CA LEU A 42 10.03 5.31 -6.32
C LEU A 42 11.16 6.23 -6.83
N LYS A 43 11.45 6.25 -8.14
CA LYS A 43 12.57 7.03 -8.70
C LYS A 43 12.25 8.50 -8.97
N ASN A 44 10.98 8.92 -8.92
CA ASN A 44 10.61 10.33 -9.17
C ASN A 44 10.80 11.21 -7.93
N ASN A 45 12.06 11.38 -7.55
CA ASN A 45 12.48 12.23 -6.46
C ASN A 45 12.61 13.69 -6.96
N ASN A 46 11.48 14.40 -7.11
CA ASN A 46 11.42 15.81 -7.53
C ASN A 46 11.66 16.83 -6.39
N TRP A 47 12.26 16.42 -5.27
CA TRP A 47 12.52 17.27 -4.09
C TRP A 47 13.67 18.28 -4.24
N LYS A 48 14.38 18.28 -5.37
CA LYS A 48 15.60 19.09 -5.60
C LYS A 48 15.35 20.42 -6.33
N ARG A 49 14.11 20.89 -6.43
CA ARG A 49 13.80 22.22 -6.99
C ARG A 49 13.13 23.10 -5.93
N ASN A 50 13.95 23.79 -5.15
CA ASN A 50 13.72 25.14 -4.59
C ASN A 50 15.03 25.65 -4.00
#